data_AF-A0A4U9W636-F1
#
_entry.id   AF-A0A4U9W636-F1
#
_cell.length_a   1.000
_cell.length_b   1.000
_cell.length_c   1.000
_cell.angle_alpha   90.00
_cell.angle_beta   90.00
_cell.angle_gamma   90.00
#
_symmetry.space_group_name_H-M   'P 1'
#
loop_
_entity.id
_entity.type
_entity.pdbx_description
1 polymer ?
#
loop_
_entity_poly.entity_id
_entity_poly.type
_entity_poly.pdbx_seq_one_letter_code
_entity_poly.pdbx_strand_id
1 'polypeptide(L)'
;MTEQGEHQSIYLSLKKHKMMIYILALLLLLTTVTGTTMLRHNQKESVNFVVTHEKCSIYNLNDDKPNNDLAAKIVKEIAAEGIDCSREELDVFYAEAHPNNDRLRVRLLAACSKIDATSYKNCLNYKTIE
;
A
#
# COMPACT_ATOMS: atom_id res chain seq x y z
N MET A 1 -9.49 1.90 -69.38
CA MET A 1 -9.81 1.04 -68.21
C MET A 1 -8.70 1.16 -67.16
N THR A 2 -8.43 2.35 -66.64
CA THR A 2 -7.33 2.60 -65.67
C THR A 2 -7.76 3.50 -64.50
N GLU A 3 -8.74 4.38 -64.70
CA GLU A 3 -9.20 5.35 -63.70
C GLU A 3 -9.97 4.73 -62.51
N GLN A 4 -10.75 3.68 -62.76
CA GLN A 4 -11.62 3.06 -61.73
C GLN A 4 -10.86 2.18 -60.73
N GLY A 5 -9.72 1.61 -61.12
CA GLY A 5 -8.84 0.84 -60.24
C GLY A 5 -8.01 1.72 -59.29
N GLU A 6 -7.64 2.91 -59.74
CA GLU A 6 -6.81 3.86 -58.98
C GLU A 6 -7.60 4.47 -57.82
N HIS A 7 -8.84 4.92 -58.07
CA HIS A 7 -9.76 5.43 -57.04
C HIS A 7 -10.08 4.39 -55.96
N GLN A 8 -10.26 3.12 -56.35
CA GLN A 8 -10.54 2.03 -55.42
C GLN A 8 -9.31 1.69 -54.55
N SER A 9 -8.10 1.81 -55.10
CA SER A 9 -6.85 1.63 -54.35
C SER A 9 -6.63 2.72 -53.29
N ILE A 10 -6.95 3.98 -53.62
CA ILE A 10 -6.82 5.13 -52.72
C ILE A 10 -7.86 5.04 -51.58
N TYR A 11 -9.08 4.61 -51.89
CA TYR A 11 -10.11 4.39 -50.85
C TYR A 11 -9.73 3.27 -49.88
N LEU A 12 -9.16 2.16 -50.37
CA LEU A 12 -8.68 1.08 -49.53
C LEU A 12 -7.49 1.49 -48.66
N SER A 13 -6.54 2.28 -49.18
CA SER A 13 -5.40 2.76 -48.40
C SER A 13 -5.85 3.72 -47.29
N LEU A 14 -6.80 4.62 -47.57
CA LEU A 14 -7.38 5.53 -46.58
C LEU A 14 -8.13 4.79 -45.47
N LYS A 15 -8.90 3.75 -45.82
CA LYS A 15 -9.62 2.90 -44.85
C LYS A 15 -8.65 2.13 -43.95
N LYS A 16 -7.54 1.62 -44.52
CA LYS A 16 -6.47 0.96 -43.76
C LYS A 16 -5.76 1.92 -42.81
N HIS A 17 -5.46 3.14 -43.24
CA HIS A 17 -4.87 4.17 -42.37
C HIS A 17 -5.80 4.59 -41.24
N LYS A 18 -7.09 4.81 -41.51
CA LYS A 18 -8.08 5.10 -40.45
C LYS A 18 -8.18 3.95 -39.45
N MET A 19 -8.22 2.70 -39.92
CA MET A 19 -8.25 1.51 -39.05
C MET A 19 -6.97 1.40 -38.20
N MET A 20 -5.80 1.65 -38.78
CA MET A 20 -4.52 1.67 -38.06
C MET A 20 -4.49 2.75 -36.98
N ILE A 21 -5.03 3.94 -37.24
CA ILE A 21 -5.14 5.01 -36.25
C ILE A 21 -6.04 4.58 -35.08
N TYR A 22 -7.18 3.94 -35.35
CA TYR A 22 -8.06 3.44 -34.29
C TYR A 22 -7.39 2.33 -33.46
N ILE A 23 -6.65 1.42 -34.09
CA ILE A 23 -5.89 0.37 -33.38
C ILE A 23 -4.81 1.01 -32.50
N LEU A 24 -4.06 2.00 -33.02
CA LEU A 24 -3.02 2.68 -32.28
C LEU A 24 -3.59 3.46 -31.08
N ALA A 25 -4.72 4.15 -31.27
CA ALA A 25 -5.42 4.86 -30.21
C ALA A 25 -5.94 3.90 -29.12
N LEU A 26 -6.47 2.74 -29.51
CA LEU A 26 -6.93 1.72 -28.57
C LEU A 26 -5.76 1.13 -27.76
N LEU A 27 -4.62 0.85 -28.40
CA LEU A 27 -3.41 0.37 -27.71
C LEU A 27 -2.88 1.41 -26.71
N LEU A 28 -2.87 2.69 -27.07
CA LEU A 28 -2.50 3.79 -26.16
C LEU A 28 -3.45 3.90 -24.95
N LEU A 29 -4.76 3.71 -25.16
CA LEU A 29 -5.72 3.70 -24.06
C LEU A 29 -5.51 2.51 -23.12
N LEU A 30 -5.24 1.31 -23.66
CA LEU A 30 -5.02 0.10 -22.85
C LEU A 30 -3.75 0.18 -21.97
N THR A 31 -2.68 0.84 -22.45
CA THR A 31 -1.44 1.00 -21.66
C THR A 31 -1.57 2.01 -20.52
N THR A 32 -2.39 3.05 -20.67
CA THR A 32 -2.61 4.04 -19.59
C THR A 32 -3.41 3.46 -18.41
N VAL A 33 -4.40 2.60 -18.68
CA VAL A 33 -5.22 1.94 -17.64
C VAL A 33 -4.40 0.92 -16.84
N THR A 34 -3.53 0.15 -17.50
CA THR A 34 -2.64 -0.81 -16.82
C THR A 34 -1.50 -0.13 -16.05
N GLY A 35 -0.92 0.96 -16.58
CA GLY A 35 0.12 1.70 -15.88
C GLY A 35 -0.36 2.38 -14.59
N THR A 36 -1.53 3.01 -14.61
CA THR A 36 -2.08 3.75 -13.44
C THR A 36 -2.52 2.82 -12.31
N THR A 37 -3.05 1.64 -12.62
CA THR A 37 -3.43 0.63 -11.63
C THR A 37 -2.21 0.00 -10.97
N MET A 38 -1.13 -0.29 -11.72
CA MET A 38 0.14 -0.74 -11.15
C MET A 38 0.80 0.30 -10.24
N LEU A 39 0.76 1.58 -10.60
CA LEU A 39 1.35 2.65 -9.78
C LEU A 39 0.59 2.84 -8.45
N ARG A 40 -0.74 2.70 -8.47
CA ARG A 40 -1.57 2.83 -7.26
C ARG A 40 -1.43 1.63 -6.33
N HIS A 41 -1.19 0.42 -6.85
CA HIS A 41 -0.91 -0.76 -6.02
C HIS A 41 0.48 -0.71 -5.35
N ASN A 42 1.44 -0.02 -5.98
CA ASN A 42 2.79 0.17 -5.44
C ASN A 42 2.93 1.41 -4.55
N GLN A 43 1.85 2.15 -4.27
CA GLN A 43 1.83 2.98 -3.07
C GLN A 43 1.81 2.03 -1.88
N LYS A 44 3.02 1.56 -1.51
CA LYS A 44 3.31 0.97 -0.21
C LYS A 44 2.59 1.82 0.81
N GLU A 45 1.62 1.23 1.52
CA GLU A 45 1.05 1.85 2.71
C GLU A 45 2.22 2.38 3.52
N SER A 46 2.33 3.70 3.63
CA SER A 46 3.48 4.33 4.25
C SER A 46 3.33 4.10 5.75
N VAL A 47 3.95 3.04 6.23
CA VAL A 47 3.99 2.75 7.64
C VAL A 47 4.85 3.81 8.33
N ASN A 48 4.25 4.54 9.27
CA ASN A 48 4.88 5.69 9.90
C ASN A 48 5.78 5.22 11.04
N PHE A 49 7.10 5.36 10.92
CA PHE A 49 8.00 5.14 12.05
C PHE A 49 7.69 6.15 13.16
N VAL A 50 7.51 5.64 14.38
CA VAL A 50 7.17 6.44 15.56
C VAL A 50 8.41 6.69 16.39
N VAL A 51 9.02 5.63 16.91
CA VAL A 51 10.15 5.70 17.84
C VAL A 51 10.84 4.33 17.94
N THR A 52 12.10 4.33 18.36
CA THR A 52 12.77 3.14 18.87
C THR A 52 12.67 3.11 20.38
N HIS A 53 12.11 2.04 20.94
CA HIS A 53 12.05 1.80 22.39
C HIS A 53 12.85 0.52 22.69
N GLU A 54 14.00 0.68 23.32
CA GLU A 54 14.98 -0.41 23.52
C GLU A 54 15.36 -1.07 22.18
N LYS A 55 15.04 -2.35 21.98
CA LYS A 55 15.30 -3.07 20.72
C LYS A 55 14.08 -3.12 19.80
N CYS A 56 12.96 -2.52 20.20
CA CYS A 56 11.76 -2.43 19.35
C CYS A 56 11.79 -1.19 18.46
N SER A 57 11.59 -1.36 17.17
CA SER A 57 11.22 -0.26 16.27
C SER A 57 9.70 -0.20 16.15
N ILE A 58 9.12 0.92 16.56
CA ILE A 58 7.66 1.07 16.66
C ILE A 58 7.14 1.85 15.44
N TYR A 59 6.07 1.32 14.87
CA TYR A 59 5.44 1.81 13.66
C TYR A 59 3.94 2.01 13.87
N ASN A 60 3.41 3.11 13.36
CA ASN A 60 1.97 3.40 13.31
C ASN A 60 1.42 3.08 11.92
N LEU A 61 0.38 2.26 11.87
CA LEU A 61 -0.35 1.92 10.64
C LEU A 61 -1.49 2.90 10.35
N ASN A 62 -1.85 3.78 11.29
CA ASN A 62 -2.77 4.88 11.04
C ASN A 62 -2.08 6.02 10.28
N ASP A 63 -2.88 6.83 9.58
CA ASP A 63 -2.44 8.02 8.84
C ASP A 63 -2.02 9.20 9.75
N ASP A 64 -2.11 9.02 11.06
CA ASP A 64 -1.78 10.05 12.04
C ASP A 64 -0.26 10.28 12.11
N LYS A 65 0.13 11.56 12.09
CA LYS A 65 1.53 11.95 12.25
C LYS A 65 2.05 11.52 13.62
N PRO A 66 3.21 10.85 13.70
CA PRO A 66 3.84 10.52 14.97
C PRO A 66 4.07 11.77 15.83
N ASN A 67 3.73 11.68 17.11
CA ASN A 67 4.07 12.67 18.13
C ASN A 67 4.44 11.96 19.45
N ASN A 68 4.97 12.72 20.42
CA ASN A 68 5.47 12.14 21.67
C ASN A 68 4.37 11.47 22.51
N ASP A 69 3.15 12.01 22.48
CA ASP A 69 2.01 11.46 23.23
C ASP A 69 1.57 10.11 22.66
N LEU A 70 1.53 10.00 21.33
CA LEU A 70 1.28 8.75 20.62
C LEU A 70 2.38 7.73 20.92
N ALA A 71 3.65 8.13 20.88
CA ALA A 71 4.77 7.25 21.20
C ALA A 71 4.65 6.68 22.63
N ALA A 72 4.42 7.54 23.63
CA ALA A 72 4.25 7.13 25.01
C ALA A 72 3.03 6.22 25.20
N LYS A 73 1.92 6.50 24.51
CA LYS A 73 0.73 5.65 24.49
C LYS A 73 1.06 4.26 23.95
N ILE A 74 1.69 4.16 22.77
CA ILE A 74 1.99 2.86 22.14
C ILE A 74 2.94 2.04 23.03
N VAL A 75 3.98 2.66 23.61
CA VAL A 75 4.89 1.97 24.55
C VAL A 75 4.13 1.39 25.75
N LYS A 76 3.14 2.11 26.27
CA LYS A 76 2.29 1.60 27.36
C LYS A 76 1.44 0.40 26.93
N GLU A 77 0.87 0.43 25.71
CA GLU A 77 0.09 -0.69 25.17
C GLU A 77 0.96 -1.92 24.91
N ILE A 78 2.19 -1.72 24.39
CA ILE A 78 3.19 -2.80 24.22
C ILE A 78 3.50 -3.49 25.56
N ALA A 79 3.72 -2.70 26.60
CA ALA A 79 3.98 -3.23 27.94
C ALA A 79 2.74 -3.95 28.53
N ALA A 80 1.53 -3.45 28.26
CA ALA A 80 0.29 -4.06 28.74
C ALA A 80 0.04 -5.45 28.13
N GLU A 81 0.45 -5.67 26.87
CA GLU A 81 0.40 -6.97 26.20
C GLU A 81 1.59 -7.90 26.55
N GLY A 82 2.51 -7.43 27.40
CA GLY A 82 3.67 -8.22 27.87
C GLY A 82 4.78 -8.40 26.83
N ILE A 83 4.84 -7.53 25.82
CA ILE A 83 5.89 -7.56 24.80
C ILE A 83 7.18 -7.00 25.41
N ASP A 84 8.22 -7.84 25.52
CA ASP A 84 9.50 -7.48 26.13
C ASP A 84 10.51 -6.99 25.08
N CYS A 85 10.57 -5.67 24.91
CA CYS A 85 11.48 -5.00 23.97
C CYS A 85 12.96 -5.01 24.37
N SER A 86 13.31 -5.58 25.53
CA SER A 86 14.70 -5.65 26.00
C SER A 86 15.45 -6.87 25.46
N ARG A 87 14.70 -7.93 25.11
CA ARG A 87 15.27 -9.25 24.78
C ARG A 87 15.79 -9.32 23.36
N GLU A 88 14.92 -9.08 22.39
CA GLU A 88 15.20 -9.26 20.97
C GLU A 88 14.76 -8.07 20.12
N GLU A 89 15.33 -7.95 18.92
CA GLU A 89 14.97 -6.92 17.97
C GLU A 89 13.63 -7.25 17.31
N LEU A 90 12.64 -6.37 17.53
CA LEU A 90 11.28 -6.53 17.03
C LEU A 90 10.85 -5.28 16.28
N ASP A 91 10.19 -5.45 15.14
CA ASP A 91 9.41 -4.39 14.54
C ASP A 91 7.97 -4.54 15.06
N VAL A 92 7.46 -3.49 15.72
CA VAL A 92 6.13 -3.47 16.33
C VAL A 92 5.22 -2.55 15.55
N PHE A 93 4.16 -3.11 14.99
CA PHE A 93 3.14 -2.38 14.22
C PHE A 93 1.91 -2.17 15.09
N TYR A 94 1.49 -0.92 15.22
CA TYR A 94 0.32 -0.51 15.99
C TYR A 94 -0.74 0.08 15.07
N ALA A 95 -2.00 -0.27 15.32
CA ALA A 95 -3.15 0.40 14.75
C ALA A 95 -4.24 0.59 15.81
N GLU A 96 -4.94 1.72 15.75
CA GLU A 96 -6.14 1.96 16.55
C GLU A 96 -7.28 2.47 15.68
N ALA A 97 -8.48 1.95 15.91
CA ALA A 97 -9.68 2.41 15.24
C ALA A 97 -10.84 2.56 16.23
N HIS A 98 -11.75 3.48 15.91
CA HIS A 98 -13.02 3.68 16.63
C HIS A 98 -14.19 3.29 15.73
N PRO A 99 -14.45 1.99 15.51
CA PRO A 99 -15.51 1.55 14.62
C PRO A 99 -16.88 1.92 15.20
N ASN A 100 -17.67 2.67 14.42
CA ASN A 100 -19.05 3.08 14.66
C ASN A 100 -19.28 4.22 15.68
N ASN A 101 -18.44 4.41 16.70
CA ASN A 101 -18.52 5.55 17.63
C ASN A 101 -17.23 5.69 18.47
N ASP A 102 -17.05 6.84 19.13
CA ASP A 102 -15.89 7.15 19.99
C ASP A 102 -15.79 6.28 21.26
N ARG A 103 -16.76 5.38 21.51
CA ARG A 103 -16.76 4.52 22.70
C ARG A 103 -16.11 3.19 22.45
N LEU A 104 -16.31 2.61 21.26
CA LEU A 104 -15.70 1.33 20.89
C LEU A 104 -14.32 1.60 20.33
N ARG A 105 -13.30 1.13 21.04
CA ARG A 105 -11.90 1.26 20.63
C ARG A 105 -11.35 -0.13 20.33
N VAL A 106 -10.85 -0.30 19.10
CA VAL A 106 -10.15 -1.51 18.68
C VAL A 106 -8.69 -1.18 18.47
N ARG A 107 -7.82 -1.86 19.22
CA ARG A 107 -6.37 -1.76 19.06
C ARG A 107 -5.83 -3.06 18.50
N LEU A 108 -4.87 -2.93 17.60
CA LEU A 108 -4.10 -4.02 17.02
C LEU A 108 -2.62 -3.75 17.24
N LEU A 109 -1.91 -4.76 17.72
CA LEU A 109 -0.45 -4.77 17.82
C LEU A 109 0.06 -6.03 17.13
N ALA A 110 1.11 -5.88 16.33
CA ALA A 110 1.86 -7.00 15.78
C ALA A 110 3.33 -6.81 16.12
N ALA A 111 3.91 -7.74 16.88
CA ALA A 111 5.33 -7.76 17.18
C ALA A 111 6.00 -8.85 16.33
N CYS A 112 6.90 -8.44 15.43
CA CYS A 112 7.50 -9.33 14.45
C CYS A 112 9.03 -9.34 14.57
N SER A 113 9.63 -10.53 14.58
CA SER A 113 11.08 -10.64 14.45
C SER A 113 11.49 -10.42 12.99
N LYS A 114 12.51 -9.59 12.78
CA LYS A 114 13.02 -9.30 11.44
C LYS A 114 13.90 -10.43 10.92
N ILE A 115 13.76 -10.79 9.64
CA ILE A 115 14.73 -11.63 8.93
C ILE A 115 15.64 -10.72 8.11
N ASP A 116 15.05 -9.80 7.35
CA ASP A 116 15.75 -8.80 6.53
C ASP A 116 14.90 -7.51 6.39
N ALA A 117 15.31 -6.58 5.54
CA ALA A 117 14.64 -5.29 5.34
C ALA A 117 13.18 -5.40 4.85
N THR A 118 12.80 -6.54 4.27
CA THR A 118 11.52 -6.77 3.60
C THR A 118 10.75 -7.98 4.10
N SER A 119 11.37 -8.83 4.93
CA SER A 119 10.77 -10.07 5.39
C SER A 119 10.85 -10.25 6.92
N TYR A 120 9.78 -10.84 7.45
CA TYR A 120 9.58 -11.07 8.88
C TYR A 120 9.34 -12.55 9.15
N LYS A 121 9.71 -12.99 10.36
CA LYS A 121 9.32 -14.29 10.94
C LYS A 121 8.63 -14.04 12.27
N ASN A 122 7.84 -15.03 12.72
CA ASN A 122 7.30 -15.08 14.07
C ASN A 122 6.58 -13.79 14.50
N CYS A 123 5.53 -13.40 13.78
CA CYS A 123 4.69 -12.28 14.20
C CYS A 123 3.65 -12.73 15.24
N LEU A 124 3.69 -12.12 16.42
CA LEU A 124 2.66 -12.26 17.44
C LEU A 124 1.67 -11.11 17.32
N ASN A 125 0.39 -11.45 17.17
CA ASN A 125 -0.68 -10.47 16.98
C ASN A 125 -1.54 -10.39 18.24
N TYR A 126 -1.82 -9.16 18.65
CA TYR A 126 -2.62 -8.83 19.83
C TYR A 126 -3.78 -7.95 19.39
N LYS A 127 -4.95 -8.22 19.96
CA LYS A 127 -6.17 -7.47 19.70
C LYS A 127 -6.86 -7.15 21.01
N THR A 128 -7.05 -5.86 21.25
CA THR A 128 -7.81 -5.37 22.39
C THR A 128 -9.07 -4.66 21.89
N ILE A 129 -10.20 -4.93 22.54
CA ILE A 129 -11.48 -4.26 22.27
C ILE A 129 -11.99 -3.71 23.60
N GLU A 130 -12.22 -2.42 23.66
CA GLU A 130 -12.72 -1.69 24.85
C GLU A 130 -13.88 -0.76 24.51
#